data_AF-A0A8T4XSF1-F1
#
_entry.id   AF-A0A8T4XSF1-F1
#
_cell.length_a   1.000
_cell.length_b   1.000
_cell.length_c   1.000
_cell.angle_alpha   90.00
_cell.angle_beta   90.00
_cell.angle_gamma   90.00
#
_symmetry.space_group_name_H-M   'P 1'
#
loop_
_entity.id
_entity.type
_entity.pdbx_description
1 polymer ?
#
loop_
_entity_poly.entity_id
_entity_poly.type
_entity_poly.pdbx_seq_one_letter_code
_entity_poly.pdbx_strand_id
1 'polypeptide(L)'
;MPVEFELEAYADREMTMPRFTGSVARGILLRLLGRVEPRLSQELHEPNIRKAYSVTPLIFRSRRRLQDGYLLDPAYPLRLRFRFLTDGYARALLEAFQSEDRFMVYEAFLRIASIRVSSRSYEELLSDSKPSETFRLIFKTPTCFSALNK
;
A
#
# COMPACT_ATOMS: atom_id res chain seq x y z
N MET A 1 -1.37 -17.16 4.98
CA MET A 1 -2.71 -16.54 5.07
C MET A 1 -2.69 -15.15 4.42
N PRO A 2 -3.64 -14.79 3.54
CA PRO A 2 -3.79 -13.42 3.05
C PRO A 2 -4.03 -12.40 4.17
N VAL A 3 -3.39 -11.24 4.06
CA VAL A 3 -3.58 -10.14 5.02
C VAL A 3 -3.68 -8.80 4.30
N GLU A 4 -4.56 -7.93 4.79
CA GLU A 4 -4.72 -6.54 4.38
C GLU A 4 -4.48 -5.63 5.58
N PHE A 5 -3.66 -4.60 5.36
CA PHE A 5 -3.47 -3.46 6.24
C PHE A 5 -4.10 -2.23 5.59
N GLU A 6 -5.03 -1.59 6.28
CA GLU A 6 -5.54 -0.27 5.92
C GLU A 6 -4.95 0.76 6.89
N LEU A 7 -4.19 1.70 6.32
CA LEU A 7 -3.51 2.76 7.06
C LEU A 7 -4.24 4.09 6.82
N GLU A 8 -4.54 4.78 7.91
CA GLU A 8 -4.95 6.19 7.90
C GLU A 8 -3.89 7.04 8.58
N ALA A 9 -3.45 8.11 7.93
CA ALA A 9 -2.42 9.01 8.45
C ALA A 9 -2.67 10.47 8.04
N TYR A 10 -2.12 11.41 8.83
CA TYR A 10 -2.21 12.85 8.57
C TYR A 10 -0.82 13.42 8.30
N ALA A 11 -0.70 14.23 7.25
CA ALA A 11 0.53 14.96 6.99
C ALA A 11 0.68 16.13 7.98
N ASP A 12 1.90 16.38 8.45
CA ASP A 12 2.23 17.51 9.32
C ASP A 12 2.17 18.87 8.59
N ARG A 13 2.28 18.86 7.26
CA ARG A 13 2.19 20.04 6.40
C ARG A 13 1.64 19.69 5.02
N GLU A 14 1.34 20.73 4.25
CA GLU A 14 1.01 20.58 2.83
C GLU A 14 2.18 19.92 2.09
N MET A 15 1.85 19.03 1.16
CA MET A 15 2.84 18.36 0.33
C MET A 15 2.31 18.11 -1.07
N THR A 16 3.21 18.20 -2.06
CA THR A 16 2.89 17.90 -3.44
C THR A 16 2.85 16.39 -3.65
N MET A 17 1.74 15.89 -4.18
CA MET A 17 1.55 14.52 -4.59
C MET A 17 1.54 14.43 -6.12
N PRO A 18 2.23 13.44 -6.73
CA PRO A 18 2.17 13.23 -8.17
C PRO A 18 0.77 12.77 -8.60
N ARG A 19 0.46 12.88 -9.90
CA ARG A 19 -0.81 12.35 -10.46
C ARG A 19 -1.00 10.85 -10.19
N PHE A 20 0.09 10.09 -10.19
CA PHE A 20 0.09 8.65 -9.94
C PHE A 20 0.79 8.35 -8.61
N THR A 21 0.01 8.03 -7.58
CA THR A 21 0.52 7.83 -6.22
C THR A 21 0.81 6.37 -5.86
N GLY A 22 0.62 5.44 -6.79
CA GLY A 22 0.92 4.01 -6.58
C GLY A 22 2.40 3.73 -6.31
N SER A 23 3.30 4.45 -7.01
CA SER A 23 4.75 4.37 -6.76
C SER A 23 5.11 4.92 -5.37
N VAL A 24 4.41 5.96 -4.92
CA VAL A 24 4.57 6.53 -3.57
C VAL A 24 4.11 5.54 -2.51
N ALA A 25 2.92 4.94 -2.68
CA ALA A 25 2.41 3.90 -1.79
C ALA A 25 3.37 2.69 -1.71
N ARG A 26 3.92 2.26 -2.85
CA ARG A 26 4.94 1.21 -2.90
C ARG A 26 6.21 1.62 -2.16
N GLY A 27 6.68 2.85 -2.37
CA GLY A 27 7.85 3.40 -1.68
C GLY A 27 7.68 3.44 -0.16
N ILE A 28 6.48 3.80 0.32
CA ILE A 28 6.13 3.76 1.75
C ILE A 28 6.28 2.33 2.28
N LEU A 29 5.65 1.35 1.62
CA LEU A 29 5.70 -0.05 2.05
C LEU A 29 7.15 -0.57 2.15
N LEU A 30 7.94 -0.37 1.09
CA LEU A 30 9.32 -0.84 1.03
C LEU A 30 10.19 -0.19 2.10
N ARG A 31 9.99 1.11 2.36
CA ARG A 31 10.70 1.84 3.42
C ARG A 31 10.32 1.31 4.81
N LEU A 32 9.05 1.05 5.07
CA LEU A 32 8.60 0.50 6.36
C LEU A 32 9.21 -0.88 6.62
N LEU A 33 9.15 -1.78 5.63
CA LEU A 33 9.72 -3.12 5.76
C LEU A 33 11.26 -3.09 5.87
N GLY A 34 11.92 -2.26 5.06
CA GLY A 34 13.38 -2.14 5.05
C GLY A 34 13.97 -1.54 6.33
N ARG A 35 13.17 -0.82 7.13
CA ARG A 35 13.58 -0.35 8.46
C ARG A 35 13.67 -1.49 9.48
N VAL A 36 12.81 -2.51 9.35
CA VAL A 36 12.80 -3.67 10.24
C VAL A 36 13.82 -4.70 9.79
N GLU A 37 13.80 -5.04 8.50
CA GLU A 37 14.77 -5.97 7.89
C GLU A 37 15.09 -5.48 6.46
N PRO A 38 16.29 -4.92 6.22
CA PRO A 38 16.70 -4.41 4.91
C PRO A 38 16.51 -5.40 3.76
N ARG A 39 16.68 -6.72 4.00
CA ARG A 39 16.50 -7.76 2.99
C ARG A 39 15.08 -7.81 2.42
N LEU A 40 14.06 -7.58 3.25
CA LEU A 40 12.65 -7.62 2.80
C LEU A 40 12.39 -6.55 1.73
N SER A 41 12.97 -5.36 1.88
CA SER A 41 12.83 -4.32 0.85
C SER A 41 13.53 -4.72 -0.45
N GLN A 42 14.67 -5.41 -0.39
CA GLN A 42 15.42 -5.84 -1.57
C GLN A 42 14.65 -6.93 -2.33
N GLU A 43 14.21 -7.97 -1.62
CA GLU A 43 13.38 -9.05 -2.17
C GLU A 43 12.11 -8.50 -2.82
N LEU A 44 11.40 -7.59 -2.15
CA LEU A 44 10.17 -7.00 -2.70
C LEU A 44 10.41 -5.96 -3.82
N HIS A 45 11.67 -5.56 -4.06
CA HIS A 45 12.05 -4.66 -5.14
C HIS A 45 12.70 -5.36 -6.36
N GLU A 46 13.18 -6.59 -6.21
CA GLU A 46 13.85 -7.35 -7.27
C GLU A 46 13.06 -7.38 -8.60
N PRO A 47 13.68 -7.10 -9.76
CA PRO A 47 13.01 -7.14 -11.04
C PRO A 47 12.60 -8.58 -11.42
N ASN A 48 11.61 -8.72 -12.29
CA ASN A 48 11.22 -9.98 -12.93
C ASN A 48 10.73 -11.12 -12.01
N ILE A 49 10.52 -10.86 -10.72
CA ILE A 49 9.88 -11.82 -9.82
C ILE A 49 8.43 -11.44 -9.54
N ARG A 50 7.57 -12.45 -9.35
CA ARG A 50 6.17 -12.23 -8.94
C ARG A 50 6.15 -11.64 -7.54
N LYS A 51 5.63 -10.43 -7.42
CA LYS A 51 5.47 -9.77 -6.13
C LYS A 51 4.20 -10.27 -5.44
N ALA A 52 4.36 -10.96 -4.31
CA ALA A 52 3.24 -11.47 -3.53
C ALA A 52 2.53 -10.39 -2.67
N TYR A 53 2.49 -9.15 -3.17
CA TYR A 53 1.83 -8.02 -2.53
C TYR A 53 1.17 -7.10 -3.54
N SER A 54 0.23 -6.28 -3.08
CA SER A 54 -0.30 -5.15 -3.82
C SER A 54 -0.45 -3.94 -2.90
N VAL A 55 -0.43 -2.75 -3.50
CA VAL A 55 -0.70 -1.48 -2.81
C VAL A 55 -1.79 -0.73 -3.54
N THR A 56 -2.65 -0.01 -2.81
CA THR A 56 -3.56 0.95 -3.46
C THR A 56 -2.84 2.27 -3.68
N PRO A 57 -3.21 3.06 -4.71
CA PRO A 57 -2.88 4.47 -4.74
C PRO A 57 -3.31 5.17 -3.46
N LEU A 58 -2.63 6.26 -3.13
CA LEU A 58 -2.97 7.09 -1.98
C LEU A 58 -4.31 7.78 -2.25
N ILE A 59 -5.24 7.66 -1.30
CA ILE A 59 -6.53 8.34 -1.30
C ILE A 59 -6.43 9.50 -0.33
N PHE A 60 -6.58 10.73 -0.81
CA PHE A 60 -6.44 11.93 0.00
C PHE A 60 -7.29 13.07 -0.58
N ARG A 61 -7.55 14.09 0.24
CA ARG A 61 -8.16 15.34 -0.24
C ARG A 61 -7.08 16.31 -0.71
N SER A 62 -7.28 16.89 -1.88
CA SER A 62 -6.41 17.95 -2.39
C SER A 62 -7.02 19.33 -2.13
N ARG A 63 -6.22 20.32 -1.71
CA ARG A 63 -6.64 21.72 -1.71
C ARG A 63 -6.81 22.24 -3.14
N ARG A 64 -5.89 21.87 -4.01
CA ARG A 64 -5.91 22.23 -5.43
C ARG A 64 -5.17 21.22 -6.28
N ARG A 65 -5.49 21.21 -7.57
CA ARG A 65 -4.70 20.56 -8.61
C ARG A 65 -3.52 21.45 -8.99
N LEU A 66 -2.37 20.83 -9.21
CA LEU A 66 -1.15 21.45 -9.73
C LEU A 66 -0.93 20.98 -11.17
N GLN A 67 0.03 21.58 -11.88
CA GLN A 67 0.39 21.15 -13.24
C GLN A 67 0.70 19.65 -13.29
N ASP A 68 1.54 19.16 -12.37
CA ASP A 68 2.04 17.77 -12.37
C ASP A 68 1.49 16.91 -11.23
N GLY A 69 0.42 17.36 -10.57
CA GLY A 69 -0.08 16.64 -9.40
C GLY A 69 -1.15 17.37 -8.61
N TYR A 70 -1.09 17.21 -7.30
CA TYR A 70 -2.06 17.72 -6.35
C TYR A 70 -1.35 18.24 -5.11
N LEU A 71 -1.88 19.31 -4.51
CA LEU A 71 -1.46 19.77 -3.21
C LEU A 71 -2.33 19.08 -2.15
N LEU A 72 -1.75 18.16 -1.39
CA LEU A 72 -2.44 17.45 -0.31
C LEU A 72 -2.88 18.43 0.77
N ASP A 73 -4.12 18.28 1.25
CA ASP A 73 -4.66 19.04 2.38
C ASP A 73 -4.37 18.32 3.71
N PRO A 74 -3.48 18.86 4.57
CA PRO A 74 -3.12 18.20 5.83
C PRO A 74 -4.28 18.14 6.83
N ALA A 75 -5.36 18.90 6.61
CA ALA A 75 -6.56 18.85 7.44
C ALA A 75 -7.40 17.56 7.26
N TYR A 76 -7.08 16.74 6.25
CA TYR A 76 -7.79 15.51 5.94
C TYR A 76 -6.86 14.30 5.94
N PRO A 77 -7.36 13.11 6.28
CA PRO A 77 -6.55 11.92 6.28
C PRO A 77 -6.15 11.52 4.87
N LEU A 78 -4.97 10.94 4.78
CA LEU A 78 -4.52 10.13 3.67
C LEU A 78 -4.69 8.64 4.03
N ARG A 79 -5.24 7.88 3.09
CA ARG A 79 -5.48 6.44 3.24
C ARG A 79 -4.75 5.64 2.18
N LEU A 80 -4.24 4.48 2.57
CA LEU A 80 -3.69 3.48 1.67
C LEU A 80 -3.86 2.08 2.24
N ARG A 81 -3.84 1.09 1.35
CA ARG A 81 -3.89 -0.31 1.72
C ARG A 81 -2.69 -1.07 1.21
N PHE A 82 -2.14 -1.93 2.07
CA PHE A 82 -1.16 -2.95 1.72
C PHE A 82 -1.84 -4.31 1.80
N ARG A 83 -1.67 -5.15 0.78
CA ARG A 83 -2.19 -6.52 0.77
C ARG A 83 -1.08 -7.48 0.46
N PHE A 84 -1.05 -8.60 1.15
CA PHE A 84 -0.13 -9.69 0.89
C PHE A 84 -0.91 -10.98 0.66
N LEU A 85 -0.43 -11.81 -0.28
CA LEU A 85 -1.00 -13.14 -0.51
C LEU A 85 -0.70 -14.11 0.63
N THR A 86 0.42 -13.88 1.31
CA THR A 86 0.83 -14.62 2.50
C THR A 86 1.17 -13.65 3.63
N ASP A 87 1.15 -14.16 4.85
CA ASP A 87 1.39 -13.44 6.09
C ASP A 87 2.88 -13.29 6.43
N GLY A 88 3.77 -13.77 5.55
CA GLY A 88 5.22 -13.73 5.75
C GLY A 88 5.79 -12.32 6.00
N TYR A 89 5.15 -11.28 5.47
CA TYR A 89 5.54 -9.87 5.67
C TYR A 89 4.70 -9.16 6.75
N ALA A 90 3.64 -9.79 7.25
CA ALA A 90 2.68 -9.17 8.16
C ALA A 90 3.35 -8.78 9.49
N ARG A 91 4.17 -9.68 10.03
CA ARG A 91 4.90 -9.46 11.28
C ARG A 91 5.86 -8.27 11.17
N ALA A 92 6.67 -8.23 10.11
CA ALA A 92 7.61 -7.13 9.90
C ALA A 92 6.89 -5.78 9.75
N LEU A 93 5.74 -5.75 9.05
CA LEU A 93 4.97 -4.52 8.91
C LEU A 93 4.33 -4.08 10.24
N LEU A 94 3.85 -5.03 11.07
CA LEU A 94 3.37 -4.74 12.42
C LEU A 94 4.48 -4.18 13.31
N GLU A 95 5.66 -4.80 13.30
CA GLU A 95 6.84 -4.34 14.04
C GLU A 95 7.24 -2.91 13.61
N ALA A 96 7.20 -2.62 12.30
CA ALA A 96 7.45 -1.27 11.78
C ALA A 96 6.49 -0.24 12.38
N PHE A 97 5.18 -0.55 12.45
CA PHE A 97 4.17 0.34 13.00
C PHE A 97 4.21 0.47 14.53
N GLN A 98 4.72 -0.53 15.24
CA GLN A 98 4.89 -0.47 16.69
C GLN A 98 6.10 0.40 17.09
N SER A 99 7.12 0.48 16.22
CA SER A 99 8.35 1.21 16.49
C SER A 99 8.23 2.74 16.38
N GLU A 100 7.38 3.24 15.47
CA GLU A 100 7.18 4.67 15.23
C GLU A 100 5.70 4.94 14.89
N ASP A 101 5.16 6.03 15.45
CA ASP A 101 3.80 6.50 15.14
C ASP A 101 3.73 7.41 13.91
N ARG A 102 4.84 7.55 13.17
CA ARG A 102 4.95 8.40 11.99
C ARG A 102 5.95 7.84 10.99
N PHE A 103 5.81 8.23 9.73
CA PHE A 103 6.75 7.86 8.68
C PHE A 103 6.95 9.03 7.70
N MET A 104 8.14 9.12 7.10
CA MET A 104 8.48 10.19 6.18
C MET A 104 8.11 9.84 4.73
N VAL A 105 7.43 10.75 4.04
CA VAL A 105 7.12 10.68 2.61
C VAL A 105 7.65 11.95 1.95
N TYR A 106 8.56 11.80 0.99
CA TYR A 106 9.37 12.89 0.48
C TYR A 106 10.04 13.65 1.64
N GLU A 107 9.58 14.86 1.93
CA GLU A 107 10.11 15.73 2.98
C GLU A 107 9.11 15.95 4.13
N ALA A 108 7.90 15.40 4.09
CA ALA A 108 6.90 15.57 5.16
C ALA A 108 6.76 14.31 6.01
N PHE A 109 6.36 14.47 7.27
CA PHE A 109 6.00 13.35 8.12
C PHE A 109 4.49 13.12 8.06
N LEU A 110 4.11 11.86 7.90
CA LEU A 110 2.75 11.41 8.07
C LEU A 110 2.64 10.72 9.44
N ARG A 111 1.79 11.25 10.31
CA ARG A 111 1.46 10.63 11.60
C ARG A 111 0.33 9.63 11.42
N ILE A 112 0.55 8.41 11.88
CA ILE A 112 -0.40 7.31 11.84
C ILE A 112 -1.56 7.64 12.79
N ALA A 113 -2.77 7.67 12.27
CA ALA A 113 -3.98 7.83 13.05
C ALA A 113 -4.63 6.49 13.38
N SER A 114 -4.68 5.57 12.41
CA SER A 114 -5.17 4.21 12.66
C SER A 114 -4.59 3.22 11.68
N ILE A 115 -4.51 1.97 12.14
CA ILE A 115 -4.18 0.81 11.34
C ILE A 115 -5.28 -0.22 11.56
N ARG A 116 -5.94 -0.63 10.49
CA ARG A 116 -6.86 -1.78 10.51
C ARG A 116 -6.18 -2.94 9.82
N VAL A 117 -6.12 -4.07 10.52
CA VAL A 117 -5.59 -5.32 9.98
C VAL A 117 -6.75 -6.29 9.80
N SER A 118 -6.80 -6.93 8.64
CA SER A 118 -7.75 -8.01 8.38
C SER A 118 -7.05 -9.16 7.68
N SER A 119 -7.37 -10.38 8.08
CA SER A 119 -6.86 -11.61 7.48
C SER A 119 -7.98 -12.61 7.34
N ARG A 120 -7.92 -13.44 6.30
CA ARG A 120 -8.81 -14.59 6.10
C ARG A 120 -7.98 -15.74 5.56
N SER A 121 -8.27 -16.96 6.00
CA SER A 121 -7.64 -18.15 5.43
C SER A 121 -8.15 -18.39 4.00
N TYR A 122 -7.40 -19.13 3.19
CA TYR A 122 -7.88 -19.47 1.85
C TYR A 122 -9.06 -20.45 1.94
N GLU A 123 -9.07 -21.29 2.98
CA GLU A 123 -10.15 -22.21 3.31
C GLU A 123 -11.45 -21.47 3.61
N GLU A 124 -11.41 -20.40 4.42
CA GLU A 124 -12.57 -19.51 4.66
C GLU A 124 -13.05 -18.83 3.38
N LEU A 125 -12.12 -18.33 2.56
CA LEU A 125 -12.48 -17.70 1.29
C LEU A 125 -13.16 -18.69 0.33
N LEU A 126 -12.72 -19.94 0.33
CA LEU A 126 -13.30 -21.01 -0.47
C LEU A 126 -14.65 -21.48 0.08
N SER A 127 -14.81 -21.60 1.39
CA SER A 127 -16.08 -22.01 2.01
C SER A 127 -17.21 -21.00 1.77
N ASP A 128 -16.87 -19.71 1.71
CA ASP A 128 -17.80 -18.62 1.41
C ASP A 128 -18.06 -18.49 -0.11
N SER A 129 -17.27 -19.16 -0.94
CA SER A 129 -17.33 -19.03 -2.39
C SER A 129 -18.33 -19.99 -3.03
N LYS A 130 -18.94 -19.55 -4.14
CA LYS A 130 -19.71 -20.41 -5.03
C LYS A 130 -19.03 -20.40 -6.40
N PRO A 131 -18.90 -21.57 -7.07
CA PRO A 131 -18.43 -21.61 -8.45
C PRO A 131 -19.26 -20.65 -9.30
N SER A 132 -18.58 -19.87 -10.13
CA SER A 132 -19.21 -18.93 -11.05
C SER A 132 -18.71 -19.22 -12.45
N GLU A 133 -19.63 -19.47 -13.38
CA GLU A 133 -19.30 -19.71 -14.79
C GLU A 133 -18.75 -18.46 -15.47
N THR A 134 -19.05 -17.27 -14.94
CA THR A 134 -18.62 -15.99 -15.51
C THR A 134 -18.40 -14.97 -14.42
N PHE A 135 -17.25 -14.30 -14.45
CA PHE A 135 -16.94 -13.20 -13.54
C PHE A 135 -16.52 -11.95 -14.32
N ARG A 136 -16.76 -10.78 -13.74
CA ARG A 136 -16.30 -9.49 -14.26
C ARG A 136 -15.17 -8.96 -13.39
N LEU A 137 -14.01 -8.70 -14.01
CA LEU A 137 -12.93 -7.95 -13.38
C LEU A 137 -13.06 -6.47 -13.73
N ILE A 138 -13.08 -5.61 -12.71
CA ILE A 138 -13.10 -4.15 -12.87
C ILE A 138 -11.79 -3.59 -12.30
N PHE A 139 -10.95 -3.05 -13.16
CA PHE A 139 -9.71 -2.40 -12.77
C PHE A 139 -10.00 -0.97 -12.28
N LYS A 140 -10.08 -0.81 -10.96
CA LYS A 140 -10.28 0.51 -10.32
C LYS A 140 -9.06 1.43 -10.42
N THR A 141 -7.92 0.89 -10.81
CA THR A 141 -6.65 1.60 -11.02
C THR A 141 -6.03 1.14 -12.34
N PRO A 142 -5.24 1.97 -13.04
CA PRO A 142 -4.51 1.54 -14.22
C PRO A 142 -3.75 0.24 -13.95
N THR A 143 -4.04 -0.80 -14.73
CA THR A 143 -3.48 -2.14 -14.55
C THR A 143 -2.61 -2.46 -15.74
N CYS A 144 -1.32 -2.72 -15.49
CA CYS A 144 -0.37 -3.07 -16.52
C CYS A 144 -0.24 -4.59 -16.59
N PHE A 145 -0.48 -5.13 -17.79
CA PHE A 145 -0.12 -6.50 -18.13
C PHE A 145 1.12 -6.45 -18.99
N SER A 146 2.24 -6.93 -18.45
CA SER A 146 3.50 -7.06 -19.19
C SER A 146 3.85 -8.54 -19.34
N ALA A 147 4.21 -8.96 -20.54
CA ALA A 147 4.89 -10.24 -20.71
C ALA A 147 6.30 -10.10 -20.09
N LEU A 148 6.70 -11.07 -19.27
CA LEU A 148 8.10 -11.20 -18.90
C LEU A 148 8.83 -11.61 -20.19
N ASN A 149 9.60 -10.71 -20.78
CA ASN A 149 10.51 -11.08 -21.86
C ASN A 149 11.46 -12.13 -21.28
N LYS A 150 11.42 -13.34 -21.84
CA LYS A 150 12.29 -14.46 -21.47
C LYS A 150 13.75 -14.17 -21.81
#